data_AF-A0A673N1J3-F1
#
_entry.id   AF-A0A673N1J3-F1
#
_cell.length_a   1.000
_cell.length_b   1.000
_cell.length_c   1.000
_cell.angle_alpha   90.00
_cell.angle_beta   90.00
_cell.angle_gamma   90.00
#
_symmetry.space_group_name_H-M   'P 1'
#
loop_
_entity.id
_entity.type
_entity.pdbx_description
1 polymer ?
#
loop_
_entity_poly.entity_id
_entity_poly.type
_entity_poly.pdbx_seq_one_letter_code
_entity_poly.pdbx_strand_id
1 'polypeptide(L)'
;LDVRPSDSCTLSYVCTLQVSYRIPALVNLNDDQTFLALAEKRKTLSDTNAEVLVMRRGTLKDAKTQDVEWVSGHQLLSSACLPNHCSMNPCPVYERESKTLFLFFVCVPTRVLDLTADVIGEQMKEWAHLRLIIPAYVYRYTGKPDCTSRCCLSFCCFTSFALAFCSDDQRITWKVGNQMDVESCECQMAEIIDEEGKSTLYCNARTRLGYRSEALSYNSGEDFGTVLSPNKLIETGNGCLGSVLSFLEQSNPTKTWLLYSYPSNPKNRVDLGLYLN
;
A
#
# COMPACT_ATOMS: atom_id res chain seq x y z
N LEU A 1 -33.72 16.87 60.81
CA LEU A 1 -32.74 15.76 60.72
C LEU A 1 -33.35 14.77 59.76
N ASP A 2 -33.07 14.98 58.48
CA ASP A 2 -33.69 14.27 57.36
C ASP A 2 -32.55 13.55 56.64
N VAL A 3 -32.46 12.23 56.84
CA VAL A 3 -31.37 11.39 56.36
C VAL A 3 -31.73 10.93 54.95
N ARG A 4 -31.08 11.52 53.94
CA ARG A 4 -31.16 11.05 52.55
C ARG A 4 -30.19 9.86 52.34
N PRO A 5 -30.53 8.87 51.52
CA PRO A 5 -29.66 7.73 51.23
C PRO A 5 -28.48 8.14 50.36
N SER A 6 -27.32 7.53 50.63
CA SER A 6 -26.09 7.66 49.86
C SER A 6 -26.11 6.74 48.63
N ASP A 7 -26.47 7.29 47.47
CA ASP A 7 -26.26 6.61 46.19
C ASP A 7 -24.84 6.88 45.67
N SER A 8 -23.86 6.08 46.13
CA SER A 8 -22.56 6.00 45.46
C SER A 8 -22.69 5.09 44.23
N CYS A 9 -23.19 5.65 43.13
CA CYS A 9 -23.16 5.00 41.83
C CYS A 9 -21.74 5.11 41.26
N THR A 10 -20.90 4.11 41.51
CA THR A 10 -19.63 3.93 40.78
C THR A 10 -19.95 3.57 39.33
N LEU A 11 -19.97 4.56 38.45
CA LEU A 11 -19.88 4.35 37.01
C LEU A 11 -18.53 3.69 36.71
N SER A 12 -18.52 2.38 36.54
CA SER A 12 -17.41 1.69 35.88
C SER A 12 -17.40 2.12 34.42
N TYR A 13 -16.50 3.04 34.08
CA TYR A 13 -16.19 3.38 32.70
C TYR A 13 -15.61 2.12 32.03
N VAL A 14 -16.46 1.32 31.38
CA VAL A 14 -15.98 0.31 30.43
C VAL A 14 -15.44 1.11 29.25
N CYS A 15 -14.14 1.39 29.28
CA CYS A 15 -13.43 1.91 28.12
C CYS A 15 -13.45 0.79 27.06
N THR A 16 -14.48 0.79 26.21
CA THR A 16 -14.48 -0.04 25.01
C THR A 16 -13.29 0.42 24.17
N LEU A 17 -12.21 -0.36 24.17
CA LEU A 17 -11.05 -0.10 23.31
C LEU A 17 -11.55 -0.04 21.86
N GLN A 18 -11.52 1.15 21.28
CA GLN A 18 -11.99 1.36 19.91
C GLN A 18 -10.96 0.77 18.94
N VAL A 19 -11.27 -0.41 18.41
CA VAL A 19 -10.50 -1.03 17.33
C VAL A 19 -10.49 -0.09 16.12
N SER A 20 -9.31 0.05 15.50
CA SER A 20 -9.13 0.86 14.28
C SER A 20 -8.75 -0.03 13.11
N TYR A 21 -9.18 0.36 11.90
CA TYR A 21 -8.80 -0.28 10.65
C TYR A 21 -8.11 0.74 9.76
N ARG A 22 -6.90 0.43 9.29
CA ARG A 22 -6.10 1.33 8.45
C ARG A 22 -5.37 0.56 7.36
N ILE A 23 -4.74 1.30 6.46
CA ILE A 23 -3.96 0.78 5.33
C ILE A 23 -4.82 -0.15 4.45
N PRO A 24 -5.79 0.45 3.72
CA PRO A 24 -6.67 -0.34 2.87
C PRO A 24 -5.92 -0.88 1.66
N ALA A 25 -6.27 -2.09 1.24
CA ALA A 25 -5.93 -2.62 -0.07
C ALA A 25 -7.15 -3.28 -0.70
N LEU A 26 -7.30 -3.15 -2.01
CA LEU A 26 -8.45 -3.67 -2.76
C LEU A 26 -7.93 -4.40 -4.00
N VAL A 27 -8.44 -5.60 -4.22
CA VAL A 27 -8.17 -6.37 -5.44
C VAL A 27 -9.48 -6.90 -6.02
N ASN A 28 -9.60 -6.85 -7.34
CA ASN A 28 -10.71 -7.43 -8.09
C ASN A 28 -10.24 -8.71 -8.79
N LEU A 29 -10.86 -9.82 -8.45
CA LEU A 29 -10.69 -11.12 -9.09
C LEU A 29 -11.67 -11.17 -10.26
N ASN A 30 -11.35 -10.43 -11.33
CA ASN A 30 -12.24 -10.11 -12.45
C ASN A 30 -13.00 -11.32 -13.03
N ASP A 31 -12.42 -12.52 -12.98
CA ASP A 31 -13.01 -13.74 -13.54
C ASP A 31 -14.19 -14.26 -12.70
N ASP A 32 -14.21 -13.92 -11.40
CA ASP A 32 -15.15 -14.46 -10.41
C ASP A 32 -16.10 -13.41 -9.86
N GLN A 33 -16.16 -12.22 -10.49
CA GLN A 33 -17.01 -11.11 -10.01
C GLN A 33 -16.77 -10.77 -8.52
N THR A 34 -15.55 -11.02 -8.04
CA THR A 34 -15.23 -11.04 -6.61
C THR A 34 -14.25 -9.93 -6.27
N PHE A 35 -14.57 -9.17 -5.23
CA PHE A 35 -13.69 -8.15 -4.66
C PHE A 35 -13.17 -8.62 -3.30
N LEU A 36 -11.90 -8.37 -3.03
CA LEU A 36 -11.33 -8.56 -1.70
C LEU A 36 -10.81 -7.23 -1.18
N ALA A 37 -11.40 -6.77 -0.08
CA ALA A 37 -10.95 -5.59 0.65
C ALA A 37 -10.14 -6.04 1.87
N LEU A 38 -8.89 -5.61 1.97
CA LEU A 38 -7.99 -5.91 3.06
C LEU A 38 -7.66 -4.65 3.86
N ALA A 39 -7.37 -4.82 5.14
CA ALA A 39 -6.90 -3.75 6.01
C ALA A 39 -6.05 -4.30 7.16
N GLU A 40 -5.24 -3.44 7.76
CA GLU A 40 -4.68 -3.69 9.08
C GLU A 40 -5.75 -3.50 10.15
N LYS A 41 -5.92 -4.49 11.02
CA LYS A 41 -6.64 -4.35 12.28
C LYS A 41 -5.67 -3.89 13.36
N ARG A 42 -6.03 -2.81 14.06
CA ARG A 42 -5.19 -2.17 15.08
C ARG A 42 -5.94 -1.97 16.39
N LYS A 43 -5.21 -2.01 17.51
CA LYS A 43 -5.79 -1.69 18.84
C LYS A 43 -6.15 -0.21 18.98
N THR A 44 -5.40 0.67 18.31
CA THR A 44 -5.60 2.13 18.29
C THR A 44 -5.26 2.69 16.91
N LEU A 45 -5.32 4.01 16.72
CA LEU A 45 -4.90 4.67 15.48
C LEU A 45 -3.38 4.59 15.21
N SER A 46 -2.57 4.30 16.23
CA SER A 46 -1.10 4.26 16.15
C SER A 46 -0.61 3.12 15.25
N ASP A 47 0.40 3.40 14.42
CA ASP A 47 1.02 2.40 13.53
C ASP A 47 1.64 1.24 14.33
N THR A 48 2.24 1.53 15.48
CA THR A 48 2.82 0.54 16.42
C THR A 48 1.80 -0.38 17.10
N ASN A 49 0.51 -0.17 16.85
CA ASN A 49 -0.58 -0.96 17.43
C ASN A 49 -1.29 -1.84 16.40
N ALA A 50 -0.71 -2.02 15.21
CA ALA A 50 -1.13 -3.07 14.29
C ALA A 50 -1.01 -4.45 14.95
N GLU A 51 -1.94 -5.34 14.63
CA GLU A 51 -1.95 -6.72 15.15
C GLU A 51 -1.90 -7.71 14.00
N VAL A 52 -2.89 -7.64 13.11
CA VAL A 52 -3.15 -8.67 12.10
C VAL A 52 -3.86 -8.06 10.89
N LEU A 53 -3.76 -8.72 9.75
CA LEU A 53 -4.51 -8.37 8.56
C LEU A 53 -5.92 -8.99 8.60
N VAL A 54 -6.89 -8.21 8.14
CA VAL A 54 -8.27 -8.65 7.94
C VAL A 54 -8.65 -8.55 6.48
N MET A 55 -9.58 -9.37 6.04
CA MET A 55 -10.11 -9.38 4.67
C MET A 55 -11.64 -9.48 4.69
N ARG A 56 -12.29 -8.74 3.80
CA ARG A 56 -13.72 -8.85 3.53
C ARG A 56 -13.94 -9.18 2.06
N ARG A 57 -14.81 -10.14 1.78
CA ARG A 57 -15.19 -10.54 0.41
C ARG A 57 -16.46 -9.81 -0.02
N GLY A 58 -16.41 -9.26 -1.22
CA GLY A 58 -17.54 -8.68 -1.94
C GLY A 58 -17.81 -9.45 -3.22
N THR A 59 -19.07 -9.51 -3.64
CA THR A 59 -19.50 -10.14 -4.90
C THR A 59 -20.33 -9.14 -5.68
N LEU A 60 -19.93 -8.88 -6.93
CA LEU A 60 -20.70 -8.05 -7.86
C LEU A 60 -22.03 -8.74 -8.16
N LYS A 61 -23.15 -8.09 -7.84
CA LYS A 61 -24.49 -8.64 -8.05
C LYS A 61 -25.05 -8.27 -9.41
N ASP A 62 -24.75 -7.04 -9.85
CA ASP A 62 -25.19 -6.53 -11.14
C ASP A 62 -24.11 -5.62 -11.73
N ALA A 63 -23.61 -6.01 -12.91
CA ALA A 63 -22.57 -5.26 -13.63
C ALA A 63 -23.07 -3.93 -14.17
N LYS A 64 -24.38 -3.75 -14.38
CA LYS A 64 -24.97 -2.50 -14.89
C LYS A 64 -25.06 -1.43 -13.80
N THR A 65 -25.42 -1.84 -12.57
CA THR A 65 -25.52 -0.93 -11.43
C THR A 65 -24.23 -0.82 -10.64
N GLN A 66 -23.25 -1.69 -10.91
CA GLN A 66 -21.99 -1.81 -10.18
C GLN A 66 -22.19 -2.10 -8.69
N ASP A 67 -23.29 -2.77 -8.33
CA ASP A 67 -23.62 -3.06 -6.95
C ASP A 67 -22.84 -4.28 -6.42
N VAL A 68 -22.18 -4.11 -5.27
CA VAL A 68 -21.32 -5.12 -4.64
C VAL A 68 -21.87 -5.49 -3.28
N GLU A 69 -22.27 -6.75 -3.13
CA GLU A 69 -22.72 -7.28 -1.84
C GLU A 69 -21.52 -7.79 -1.05
N TRP A 70 -21.31 -7.26 0.15
CA TRP A 70 -20.22 -7.65 1.04
C TRP A 70 -20.70 -8.58 2.15
N VAL A 71 -19.95 -9.66 2.40
CA VAL A 71 -20.25 -10.61 3.49
C VAL A 71 -20.36 -9.88 4.84
N SER A 72 -21.22 -10.34 5.75
CA SER A 72 -21.37 -9.74 7.07
C SER A 72 -20.13 -10.05 7.94
N GLY A 73 -19.30 -9.03 8.21
CA GLY A 73 -18.05 -9.18 8.95
C GLY A 73 -16.82 -9.32 8.06
N HIS A 74 -15.68 -9.64 8.68
CA HIS A 74 -14.40 -9.84 8.00
C HIS A 74 -13.69 -11.09 8.57
N GLN A 75 -12.79 -11.64 7.77
CA GLN A 75 -11.95 -12.78 8.11
C GLN A 75 -10.59 -12.28 8.64
N LEU A 76 -10.12 -12.88 9.73
CA LEU A 76 -8.74 -12.72 10.19
C LEU A 76 -7.82 -13.58 9.32
N LEU A 77 -6.76 -12.98 8.77
CA LEU A 77 -5.76 -13.71 7.98
C LEU A 77 -4.69 -14.29 8.91
N SER A 78 -5.06 -15.30 9.70
CA SER A 78 -4.21 -15.90 10.73
C SER A 78 -2.97 -16.63 10.19
N SER A 79 -2.93 -16.96 8.91
CA SER A 79 -1.74 -17.51 8.24
C SER A 79 -0.77 -16.44 7.75
N ALA A 80 -1.21 -15.19 7.65
CA ALA A 80 -0.40 -14.05 7.23
C ALA A 80 0.22 -13.38 8.46
N CYS A 81 0.96 -14.14 9.27
CA CYS A 81 1.68 -13.61 10.43
C CYS A 81 2.88 -14.48 10.80
N LEU A 82 3.85 -13.88 11.49
CA LEU A 82 4.95 -14.61 12.14
C LEU A 82 4.77 -14.56 13.66
N PRO A 83 5.21 -15.60 14.40
CA PRO A 83 5.21 -15.58 15.85
C PRO A 83 5.92 -14.34 16.39
N ASN A 84 5.29 -13.63 17.34
CA ASN A 84 5.79 -12.39 17.93
C ASN A 84 5.98 -11.20 16.97
N HIS A 85 5.32 -11.19 15.81
CA HIS A 85 5.32 -10.08 14.85
C HIS A 85 3.91 -9.55 14.60
N CYS A 86 3.82 -8.27 14.25
CA CYS A 86 2.65 -7.63 13.68
C CYS A 86 2.74 -7.71 12.15
N SER A 87 1.61 -7.97 11.48
CA SER A 87 1.52 -7.93 10.02
C SER A 87 0.92 -6.61 9.54
N MET A 88 1.60 -5.93 8.62
CA MET A 88 1.28 -4.57 8.17
C MET A 88 1.42 -4.44 6.65
N ASN A 89 0.91 -3.34 6.08
CA ASN A 89 1.02 -2.99 4.66
C ASN A 89 0.57 -4.10 3.70
N PRO A 90 -0.72 -4.51 3.72
CA PRO A 90 -1.23 -5.52 2.79
C PRO A 90 -1.10 -5.04 1.34
N CYS A 91 -0.48 -5.85 0.49
CA CYS A 91 -0.30 -5.63 -0.94
C CYS A 91 -0.77 -6.88 -1.70
N PRO A 92 -2.07 -6.97 -2.01
CA PRO A 92 -2.62 -8.07 -2.80
C PRO A 92 -2.27 -7.91 -4.28
N VAL A 93 -1.85 -8.99 -4.92
CA VAL A 93 -1.61 -9.06 -6.36
C VAL A 93 -2.30 -10.30 -6.91
N TYR A 94 -3.26 -10.10 -7.82
CA TYR A 94 -3.95 -11.19 -8.49
C TYR A 94 -3.30 -11.44 -9.85
N GLU A 95 -2.72 -12.62 -10.01
CA GLU A 95 -2.21 -13.10 -11.28
C GLU A 95 -3.35 -13.85 -11.99
N ARG A 96 -3.75 -13.36 -13.16
CA ARG A 96 -4.99 -13.75 -13.85
C ARG A 96 -4.89 -15.10 -14.58
N GLU A 97 -3.74 -15.45 -15.14
CA GLU A 97 -3.55 -16.68 -15.92
C GLU A 97 -3.56 -17.92 -15.03
N SER A 98 -2.76 -17.91 -13.96
CA SER A 98 -2.74 -18.97 -12.94
C SER A 98 -3.89 -18.85 -11.94
N LYS A 99 -4.66 -17.75 -11.98
CA LYS A 99 -5.73 -17.42 -11.04
C LYS A 99 -5.26 -17.45 -9.58
N THR A 100 -4.03 -17.02 -9.36
CA THR A 100 -3.41 -17.07 -8.04
C THR A 100 -3.41 -15.68 -7.43
N LEU A 101 -3.94 -15.58 -6.20
CA LEU A 101 -3.86 -14.39 -5.39
C LEU A 101 -2.63 -14.46 -4.48
N PHE A 102 -1.74 -13.49 -4.61
CA PHE A 102 -0.64 -13.25 -3.70
C PHE A 102 -0.99 -12.14 -2.72
N LEU A 103 -0.54 -12.29 -1.49
CA LEU A 103 -0.60 -11.24 -0.48
C LEU A 103 0.80 -10.99 0.06
N PHE A 104 1.38 -9.86 -0.32
CA PHE A 104 2.62 -9.36 0.25
C PHE A 104 2.29 -8.47 1.45
N PHE A 105 3.11 -8.52 2.49
CA PHE A 105 2.95 -7.73 3.70
C PHE A 105 4.29 -7.67 4.44
N VAL A 106 4.44 -6.74 5.37
CA VAL A 106 5.62 -6.65 6.23
C VAL A 106 5.32 -7.24 7.60
N CYS A 107 6.31 -7.93 8.18
CA CYS A 107 6.28 -8.42 9.55
C CYS A 107 7.20 -7.58 10.42
N VAL A 108 6.65 -6.94 11.47
CA VAL A 108 7.43 -6.11 12.40
C VAL A 108 7.41 -6.75 13.80
N PRO A 109 8.57 -6.97 14.45
CA PRO A 109 8.59 -7.56 15.79
C PRO A 109 7.76 -6.78 16.82
N THR A 110 6.86 -7.46 17.53
CA THR A 110 5.96 -6.87 18.55
C THR A 110 6.68 -6.23 19.76
N ARG A 111 7.99 -6.47 19.92
CA ARG A 111 8.79 -6.03 21.08
C ARG A 111 10.03 -5.21 20.73
N VAL A 112 10.14 -4.69 19.50
CA VAL A 112 11.28 -3.86 19.10
C VAL A 112 10.78 -2.55 18.49
N LEU A 113 11.42 -1.43 18.83
CA LEU A 113 11.32 -0.18 18.06
C LEU A 113 11.79 -0.49 16.64
N ASP A 114 10.82 -0.56 15.74
CA ASP A 114 10.92 -0.73 14.28
C ASP A 114 12.35 -0.75 13.69
N LEU A 115 12.84 -1.95 13.38
CA LEU A 115 13.92 -2.21 12.44
C LEU A 115 13.55 -3.50 11.70
N THR A 116 13.09 -3.34 10.47
CA THR A 116 12.52 -4.34 9.57
C THR A 116 13.47 -5.52 9.29
N ALA A 117 12.92 -6.75 9.33
CA ALA A 117 13.51 -7.95 8.76
C ALA A 117 12.44 -8.87 8.15
N ASP A 118 12.82 -9.44 7.00
CA ASP A 118 12.23 -10.43 6.08
C ASP A 118 10.97 -11.23 6.45
N VAL A 119 10.14 -11.53 5.42
CA VAL A 119 9.69 -12.90 5.01
C VAL A 119 8.66 -12.81 3.87
N ILE A 120 8.86 -13.60 2.81
CA ILE A 120 7.84 -14.00 1.82
C ILE A 120 7.45 -15.45 2.14
N GLY A 121 6.16 -15.75 2.28
CA GLY A 121 5.65 -17.11 2.47
C GLY A 121 5.17 -17.73 1.14
N GLU A 122 5.48 -19.01 0.91
CA GLU A 122 5.13 -19.75 -0.31
C GLU A 122 3.89 -20.65 -0.14
N GLN A 123 3.02 -20.69 -1.15
CA GLN A 123 2.24 -21.89 -1.52
C GLN A 123 2.11 -21.97 -3.06
N MET A 124 2.48 -23.12 -3.64
CA MET A 124 2.62 -23.36 -5.08
C MET A 124 1.38 -24.00 -5.73
N LYS A 125 1.15 -23.64 -7.00
CA LYS A 125 0.90 -24.55 -8.14
C LYS A 125 1.27 -23.86 -9.46
N GLU A 126 1.68 -24.66 -10.44
CA GLU A 126 2.45 -24.31 -11.66
C GLU A 126 1.71 -23.48 -12.74
N TRP A 127 2.50 -22.97 -13.70
CA TRP A 127 2.23 -22.56 -15.11
C TRP A 127 2.31 -21.03 -15.43
N ALA A 128 2.99 -20.71 -16.56
CA ALA A 128 3.23 -19.45 -17.33
C ALA A 128 4.34 -18.42 -16.89
N HIS A 129 5.04 -17.83 -17.87
CA HIS A 129 6.17 -16.88 -17.73
C HIS A 129 5.71 -15.41 -17.57
N LEU A 130 4.98 -15.10 -16.50
CA LEU A 130 4.51 -13.74 -16.22
C LEU A 130 5.43 -13.01 -15.23
N ARG A 131 5.74 -11.74 -15.51
CA ARG A 131 6.48 -10.86 -14.61
C ARG A 131 5.56 -10.27 -13.54
N LEU A 132 5.83 -10.54 -12.27
CA LEU A 132 5.18 -9.87 -11.13
C LEU A 132 6.02 -8.65 -10.73
N ILE A 133 5.35 -7.54 -10.41
CA ILE A 133 5.99 -6.30 -9.94
C ILE A 133 5.35 -5.89 -8.62
N ILE A 134 6.16 -5.75 -7.58
CA ILE A 134 5.73 -5.33 -6.25
C ILE A 134 6.34 -3.97 -5.94
N PRO A 135 5.53 -2.90 -5.80
CA PRO A 135 6.03 -1.60 -5.38
C PRO A 135 6.52 -1.68 -3.93
N ALA A 136 7.71 -1.14 -3.67
CA ALA A 136 8.30 -1.12 -2.34
C ALA A 136 9.16 0.13 -2.14
N TYR A 137 9.65 0.31 -0.91
CA TYR A 137 10.64 1.33 -0.59
C TYR A 137 11.61 0.79 0.45
N VAL A 138 12.82 1.35 0.45
CA VAL A 138 13.89 0.96 1.36
C VAL A 138 14.43 2.18 2.09
N TYR A 139 14.81 2.00 3.36
CA TYR A 139 15.52 3.03 4.11
C TYR A 139 17.02 2.85 3.95
N ARG A 140 17.68 3.89 3.46
CA ARG A 140 19.13 3.97 3.37
C ARG A 140 19.65 4.90 4.45
N TYR A 141 20.70 4.47 5.15
CA TYR A 141 21.45 5.37 6.03
C TYR A 141 22.15 6.43 5.17
N THR A 142 21.76 7.70 5.33
CA THR A 142 22.32 8.82 4.59
C THR A 142 23.20 9.71 5.45
N GLY A 143 23.21 9.53 6.78
CA GLY A 143 24.09 10.24 7.71
C GLY A 143 24.01 11.75 7.55
N LYS A 144 23.02 12.41 8.16
CA LYS A 144 22.88 13.86 8.02
C LYS A 144 24.07 14.59 8.68
N PRO A 145 24.73 15.55 8.00
CA PRO A 145 25.93 16.23 8.51
C PRO A 145 25.76 16.89 9.89
N ASP A 146 24.57 17.42 10.16
CA ASP A 146 24.24 18.11 11.42
C ASP A 146 23.70 17.16 12.52
N CYS A 147 23.70 15.85 12.28
CA CYS A 147 23.20 14.89 13.24
C CYS A 147 24.28 14.56 14.28
N THR A 148 24.17 15.14 15.47
CA THR A 148 25.11 14.88 16.57
C THR A 148 25.12 13.40 16.98
N SER A 149 26.29 12.91 17.42
CA SER A 149 26.66 11.49 17.57
C SER A 149 25.74 10.60 18.43
N ARG A 150 24.80 11.19 19.17
CA ARG A 150 23.81 10.45 19.97
C ARG A 150 22.51 10.13 19.20
N CYS A 151 22.35 10.67 17.99
CA CYS A 151 21.20 10.47 17.10
C CYS A 151 21.47 9.51 15.94
N CYS A 152 22.66 8.90 15.83
CA CYS A 152 23.05 8.04 14.70
C CYS A 152 22.21 6.76 14.54
N LEU A 153 21.40 6.40 15.54
CA LEU A 153 20.43 5.30 15.52
C LEU A 153 18.97 5.79 15.46
N SER A 154 18.75 7.10 15.27
CA SER A 154 17.43 7.70 15.11
C SER A 154 17.03 7.74 13.63
N PHE A 155 15.74 7.60 13.35
CA PHE A 155 15.14 7.68 12.00
C PHE A 155 15.56 8.93 11.20
N CYS A 156 16.06 9.99 11.83
CA CYS A 156 16.54 11.19 11.15
C CYS A 156 17.79 11.01 10.28
N CYS A 157 18.54 9.92 10.47
CA CYS A 157 19.72 9.57 9.67
C CYS A 157 19.39 8.67 8.47
N PHE A 158 18.12 8.29 8.30
CA PHE A 158 17.68 7.43 7.22
C PHE A 158 16.84 8.24 6.24
N THR A 159 17.04 7.97 4.96
CA THR A 159 16.24 8.48 3.85
C THR A 159 15.66 7.29 3.12
N SER A 160 14.37 7.36 2.78
CA SER A 160 13.73 6.30 2.02
C SER A 160 13.76 6.56 0.52
N PHE A 161 13.78 5.49 -0.25
CA PHE A 161 13.69 5.53 -1.71
C PHE A 161 12.78 4.41 -2.19
N ALA A 162 11.85 4.74 -3.08
CA ALA A 162 10.98 3.78 -3.74
C ALA A 162 11.77 2.94 -4.76
N LEU A 163 11.35 1.69 -4.94
CA LEU A 163 11.87 0.71 -5.89
C LEU A 163 10.81 -0.33 -6.24
N ALA A 164 11.13 -1.28 -7.11
CA ALA A 164 10.30 -2.45 -7.40
C ALA A 164 11.02 -3.74 -7.02
N PHE A 165 10.30 -4.71 -6.48
CA PHE A 165 10.69 -6.12 -6.58
C PHE A 165 10.04 -6.71 -7.82
N CYS A 166 10.78 -7.53 -8.56
CA CYS A 166 10.22 -8.25 -9.69
C CYS A 166 10.53 -9.75 -9.64
N SER A 167 9.62 -10.55 -10.17
CA SER A 167 9.84 -11.99 -10.38
C SER A 167 9.43 -12.35 -11.80
N ASP A 168 10.31 -13.05 -12.51
CA ASP A 168 10.14 -13.45 -13.92
C ASP A 168 9.79 -14.94 -14.08
N ASP A 169 9.82 -15.68 -12.98
CA ASP A 169 9.89 -17.14 -12.95
C ASP A 169 8.89 -17.74 -11.98
N GLN A 170 7.66 -17.18 -11.96
CA GLN A 170 6.58 -17.67 -11.10
C GLN A 170 6.96 -17.67 -9.61
N ARG A 171 7.72 -16.66 -9.18
CA ARG A 171 8.12 -16.43 -7.78
C ARG A 171 9.20 -17.39 -7.28
N ILE A 172 9.86 -18.14 -8.17
CA ILE A 172 11.03 -18.95 -7.79
C ILE A 172 12.16 -18.02 -7.35
N THR A 173 12.36 -16.91 -8.04
CA THR A 173 13.32 -15.88 -7.68
C THR A 173 12.70 -14.49 -7.69
N TRP A 174 13.27 -13.63 -6.85
CA TRP A 174 12.95 -12.21 -6.76
C TRP A 174 14.20 -11.40 -7.02
N LYS A 175 14.08 -10.42 -7.90
CA LYS A 175 15.10 -9.40 -8.15
C LYS A 175 14.64 -8.08 -7.56
N VAL A 176 15.60 -7.29 -7.10
CA VAL A 176 15.35 -5.94 -6.59
C VAL A 176 15.81 -4.97 -7.66
N GLY A 177 14.92 -4.09 -8.10
CA GLY A 177 15.27 -2.99 -8.98
C GLY A 177 16.12 -1.94 -8.28
N ASN A 178 16.75 -1.08 -9.07
CA ASN A 178 17.45 0.09 -8.56
C ASN A 178 16.45 1.06 -7.89
N GLN A 179 16.91 1.70 -6.82
CA GLN A 179 16.12 2.71 -6.14
C GLN A 179 15.99 3.98 -7.00
N MET A 180 14.88 4.70 -6.81
CA MET A 180 14.71 6.03 -7.39
C MET A 180 15.75 7.03 -6.86
N ASP A 181 16.13 8.00 -7.68
CA ASP A 181 17.09 9.05 -7.30
C ASP A 181 16.52 10.09 -6.33
N VAL A 182 15.19 10.18 -6.24
CA VAL A 182 14.48 11.15 -5.40
C VAL A 182 14.00 10.48 -4.11
N GLU A 183 14.19 11.17 -2.97
CA GLU A 183 13.63 10.73 -1.67
C GLU A 183 12.14 10.45 -1.81
N SER A 184 11.76 9.22 -1.49
CA SER A 184 10.41 8.71 -1.72
C SER A 184 10.05 7.60 -0.72
N CYS A 185 8.77 7.49 -0.39
CA CYS A 185 8.22 6.49 0.53
C CYS A 185 7.21 5.58 -0.20
N GLU A 186 6.03 5.36 0.39
CA GLU A 186 4.98 4.52 -0.17
C GLU A 186 4.69 4.92 -1.62
N CYS A 187 4.75 3.93 -2.51
CA CYS A 187 4.52 4.10 -3.94
C CYS A 187 3.52 3.08 -4.45
N GLN A 188 2.92 3.40 -5.60
CA GLN A 188 2.18 2.44 -6.41
C GLN A 188 2.62 2.57 -7.86
N MET A 189 2.43 1.49 -8.61
CA MET A 189 2.88 1.38 -9.99
C MET A 189 1.75 0.90 -10.89
N ALA A 190 1.73 1.40 -12.11
CA ALA A 190 0.79 1.00 -13.15
C ALA A 190 1.50 0.87 -14.50
N GLU A 191 1.09 -0.09 -15.30
CA GLU A 191 1.55 -0.21 -16.69
C GLU A 191 0.81 0.79 -17.57
N ILE A 192 1.55 1.58 -18.35
CA ILE A 192 1.03 2.47 -19.36
C ILE A 192 1.38 1.92 -20.74
N ILE A 193 0.40 1.85 -21.62
CA ILE A 193 0.56 1.52 -23.04
C ILE A 193 0.26 2.78 -23.85
N ASP A 194 1.22 3.22 -24.65
CA ASP A 194 1.07 4.37 -25.54
C ASP A 194 0.36 4.00 -26.87
N GLU A 195 0.18 4.99 -27.74
CA GLU A 195 -0.49 4.83 -29.04
C GLU A 195 0.29 3.92 -30.01
N GLU A 196 1.58 3.68 -29.76
CA GLU A 196 2.44 2.78 -30.52
C GLU A 196 2.40 1.35 -29.95
N GLY A 197 1.65 1.12 -28.87
CA GLY A 197 1.57 -0.16 -28.17
C GLY A 197 2.76 -0.43 -27.26
N LYS A 198 3.62 0.56 -27.01
CA LYS A 198 4.79 0.40 -26.15
C LYS A 198 4.39 0.48 -24.68
N SER A 199 4.75 -0.56 -23.94
CA SER A 199 4.55 -0.64 -22.49
C SER A 199 5.65 0.11 -21.74
N THR A 200 5.25 0.91 -20.75
CA THR A 200 6.12 1.61 -19.80
C THR A 200 5.54 1.48 -18.40
N LEU A 201 6.36 1.13 -17.41
CA LEU A 201 5.93 1.09 -16.02
C LEU A 201 6.02 2.48 -15.41
N TYR A 202 4.91 3.00 -14.91
CA TYR A 202 4.83 4.26 -14.20
C TYR A 202 4.81 4.04 -12.70
N CYS A 203 5.63 4.79 -11.96
CA CYS A 203 5.69 4.81 -10.51
C CYS A 203 5.25 6.18 -9.99
N ASN A 204 4.33 6.18 -9.03
CA ASN A 204 3.92 7.37 -8.30
C ASN A 204 4.22 7.18 -6.81
N ALA A 205 5.20 7.92 -6.30
CA ALA A 205 5.73 7.76 -4.96
C ALA A 205 5.46 8.98 -4.07
N ARG A 206 5.20 8.71 -2.79
CA ARG A 206 5.06 9.75 -1.78
C ARG A 206 6.36 10.45 -1.50
N THR A 207 6.33 11.76 -1.32
CA THR A 207 7.49 12.53 -0.86
C THR A 207 7.14 13.46 0.29
N ARG A 208 8.17 14.08 0.87
CA ARG A 208 8.06 15.23 1.78
C ARG A 208 8.48 16.55 1.11
N LEU A 209 8.68 16.54 -0.22
CA LEU A 209 9.17 17.67 -1.01
C LEU A 209 8.03 18.56 -1.54
N GLY A 210 6.79 18.35 -1.08
CA GLY A 210 5.62 19.13 -1.47
C GLY A 210 4.91 18.66 -2.74
N TYR A 211 5.48 17.67 -3.45
CA TYR A 211 4.90 17.10 -4.68
C TYR A 211 5.14 15.59 -4.75
N ARG A 212 4.30 14.88 -5.50
CA ARG A 212 4.55 13.46 -5.81
C ARG A 212 5.85 13.32 -6.60
N SER A 213 6.57 12.22 -6.38
CA SER A 213 7.66 11.82 -7.27
C SER A 213 7.09 10.85 -8.31
N GLU A 214 7.16 11.27 -9.56
CA GLU A 214 6.71 10.47 -10.71
C GLU A 214 7.94 9.95 -11.45
N ALA A 215 7.93 8.67 -11.80
CA ALA A 215 9.03 8.06 -12.56
C ALA A 215 8.52 7.03 -13.56
N LEU A 216 9.28 6.86 -14.65
CA LEU A 216 9.02 5.89 -15.70
C LEU A 216 10.14 4.86 -15.74
N SER A 217 9.76 3.60 -15.95
CA SER A 217 10.69 2.51 -16.19
C SER A 217 10.38 1.84 -17.51
N TYR A 218 11.39 1.81 -18.39
CA TYR A 218 11.34 1.17 -19.71
C TYR A 218 11.86 -0.28 -19.68
N ASN A 219 12.32 -0.76 -18.53
CA ASN A 219 12.81 -2.12 -18.28
C ASN A 219 12.02 -2.82 -17.15
N SER A 220 10.74 -2.46 -17.01
CA SER A 220 9.77 -3.06 -16.09
C SER A 220 10.19 -3.08 -14.61
N GLY A 221 10.72 -1.95 -14.13
CA GLY A 221 11.00 -1.70 -12.72
C GLY A 221 12.44 -1.96 -12.29
N GLU A 222 13.34 -2.31 -13.22
CA GLU A 222 14.77 -2.41 -12.93
C GLU A 222 15.40 -1.01 -12.73
N ASP A 223 15.08 -0.04 -13.58
CA ASP A 223 15.52 1.36 -13.44
C ASP A 223 14.36 2.33 -13.59
N PHE A 224 14.42 3.44 -12.84
CA PHE A 224 13.41 4.49 -12.86
C PHE A 224 14.01 5.84 -13.24
N GLY A 225 13.61 6.36 -14.41
CA GLY A 225 13.89 7.74 -14.81
C GLY A 225 12.87 8.69 -14.19
N THR A 226 13.34 9.69 -13.43
CA THR A 226 12.46 10.71 -12.83
C THR A 226 11.80 11.55 -13.92
N VAL A 227 10.48 11.74 -13.83
CA VAL A 227 9.74 12.64 -14.69
C VAL A 227 9.96 14.09 -14.21
N LEU A 228 10.64 14.90 -15.03
CA LEU A 228 11.04 16.27 -14.68
C LEU A 228 10.01 17.35 -15.09
N SER A 229 8.82 16.96 -15.53
CA SER A 229 7.76 17.92 -15.92
C SER A 229 7.27 18.74 -14.72
N PRO A 230 6.73 19.97 -14.90
CA PRO A 230 6.24 20.77 -13.79
C PRO A 230 5.23 19.97 -12.95
N ASN A 231 5.59 19.69 -11.70
CA ASN A 231 4.86 18.79 -10.81
C ASN A 231 3.41 19.26 -10.60
N LYS A 232 2.45 18.57 -11.22
CA LYS A 232 1.01 18.88 -11.10
C LYS A 232 0.38 18.27 -9.85
N LEU A 233 0.98 17.21 -9.30
CA LEU A 233 0.44 16.46 -8.17
C LEU A 233 1.06 16.94 -6.85
N ILE A 234 0.40 17.89 -6.19
CA ILE A 234 0.81 18.48 -4.91
C ILE A 234 0.63 17.47 -3.76
N GLU A 235 1.59 17.39 -2.85
CA GLU A 235 1.47 16.62 -1.60
C GLU A 235 0.76 17.44 -0.52
N THR A 236 -0.03 16.75 0.31
CA THR A 236 -0.68 17.32 1.50
C THR A 236 0.24 17.26 2.71
N GLY A 237 0.55 18.41 3.32
CA GLY A 237 1.34 18.48 4.56
C GLY A 237 2.66 17.68 4.50
N ASN A 238 2.79 16.63 5.34
CA ASN A 238 3.95 15.71 5.38
C ASN A 238 3.86 14.54 4.38
N GLY A 239 3.07 14.73 3.33
CA GLY A 239 2.70 13.75 2.32
C GLY A 239 1.67 12.72 2.79
N CYS A 240 1.09 11.99 1.83
CA CYS A 240 0.13 10.91 2.05
C CYS A 240 0.36 9.75 1.06
N LEU A 241 -0.15 8.56 1.38
CA LEU A 241 -0.27 7.51 0.38
C LEU A 241 -1.30 7.95 -0.67
N GLY A 242 -0.98 7.72 -1.94
CA GLY A 242 -1.91 7.84 -3.06
C GLY A 242 -2.07 6.49 -3.73
N SER A 243 -3.08 6.36 -4.59
CA SER A 243 -3.26 5.17 -5.42
C SER A 243 -3.28 5.50 -6.89
N VAL A 244 -2.67 4.63 -7.71
CA VAL A 244 -2.71 4.72 -9.17
C VAL A 244 -3.10 3.36 -9.75
N LEU A 245 -3.95 3.38 -10.78
CA LEU A 245 -4.23 2.23 -11.63
C LEU A 245 -4.33 2.67 -13.09
N SER A 246 -4.04 1.75 -14.00
CA SER A 246 -4.30 1.95 -15.42
C SER A 246 -5.52 1.18 -15.90
N PHE A 247 -6.17 1.68 -16.94
CA PHE A 247 -7.27 1.01 -17.63
C PHE A 247 -7.22 1.33 -19.12
N LEU A 248 -7.71 0.42 -19.94
CA LEU A 248 -7.72 0.58 -21.39
C LEU A 248 -8.75 1.63 -21.82
N GLU A 249 -8.31 2.58 -22.65
CA GLU A 249 -9.18 3.46 -23.39
C GLU A 249 -9.71 2.73 -24.63
N GLN A 250 -11.01 2.84 -24.90
CA GLN A 250 -11.64 2.26 -26.10
C GLN A 250 -11.34 3.11 -27.35
N SER A 251 -10.06 3.37 -27.61
CA SER A 251 -9.56 4.11 -28.78
C SER A 251 -8.90 3.17 -29.80
N ASN A 252 -8.71 3.68 -31.03
CA ASN A 252 -7.91 3.03 -32.06
C ASN A 252 -6.82 4.02 -32.55
N PRO A 253 -5.53 3.80 -32.23
CA PRO A 253 -4.96 2.65 -31.52
C PRO A 253 -5.35 2.62 -30.03
N THR A 254 -5.29 1.43 -29.43
CA THR A 254 -5.59 1.22 -28.01
C THR A 254 -4.47 1.79 -27.15
N LYS A 255 -4.82 2.67 -26.20
CA LYS A 255 -3.90 3.19 -25.19
C LYS A 255 -4.49 3.03 -23.80
N THR A 256 -3.68 3.26 -22.76
CA THR A 256 -4.15 3.25 -21.37
C THR A 256 -4.32 4.65 -20.81
N TRP A 257 -5.37 4.86 -20.02
CA TRP A 257 -5.48 5.99 -19.09
C TRP A 257 -5.05 5.58 -17.69
N LEU A 258 -4.58 6.55 -16.91
CA LEU A 258 -4.24 6.46 -15.51
C LEU A 258 -5.29 7.17 -14.66
N LEU A 259 -5.84 6.45 -13.70
CA LEU A 259 -6.64 7.02 -12.64
C LEU A 259 -5.77 7.15 -11.38
N TYR A 260 -5.72 8.35 -10.82
CA TYR A 260 -5.01 8.64 -9.58
C TYR A 260 -5.99 9.11 -8.50
N SER A 261 -5.90 8.56 -7.30
CA SER A 261 -6.72 8.98 -6.15
C SER A 261 -5.84 9.49 -5.00
N TYR A 262 -6.16 10.68 -4.50
CA TYR A 262 -5.34 11.36 -3.48
C TYR A 262 -6.09 12.51 -2.79
N PRO A 263 -5.76 12.86 -1.52
CA PRO A 263 -6.31 14.06 -0.87
C PRO A 263 -6.11 15.34 -1.68
N SER A 264 -7.18 16.04 -2.04
CA SER A 264 -7.10 17.27 -2.84
C SER A 264 -6.74 18.51 -2.01
N ASN A 265 -6.86 18.43 -0.68
CA ASN A 265 -6.50 19.53 0.22
C ASN A 265 -4.97 19.59 0.45
N PRO A 266 -4.30 20.73 0.18
CA PRO A 266 -2.84 20.82 0.21
C PRO A 266 -2.23 20.81 1.63
N LYS A 267 -3.04 20.92 2.69
CA LYS A 267 -2.55 20.97 4.08
C LYS A 267 -2.97 19.77 4.91
N ASN A 268 -4.18 19.28 4.70
CA ASN A 268 -4.79 18.22 5.49
C ASN A 268 -5.16 17.02 4.61
N ARG A 269 -5.11 15.80 5.17
CA ARG A 269 -5.51 14.56 4.50
C ARG A 269 -7.05 14.42 4.47
N VAL A 270 -7.70 15.30 3.73
CA VAL A 270 -9.16 15.38 3.55
C VAL A 270 -9.49 15.61 2.08
N ASP A 271 -10.77 15.55 1.72
CA ASP A 271 -11.28 15.84 0.37
C ASP A 271 -10.66 14.94 -0.71
N LEU A 272 -10.89 13.62 -0.65
CA LEU A 272 -10.34 12.65 -1.60
C LEU A 272 -10.74 13.03 -3.04
N GLY A 273 -9.75 13.33 -3.88
CA GLY A 273 -9.92 13.65 -5.29
C GLY A 273 -9.56 12.46 -6.20
N LEU A 274 -10.16 12.46 -7.39
CA LEU A 274 -9.85 11.56 -8.48
C LEU A 274 -9.32 12.39 -9.66
N TYR A 275 -8.21 11.95 -10.23
CA TYR A 275 -7.48 12.64 -11.29
C TYR A 275 -7.24 11.67 -12.44
N LEU A 276 -7.38 12.18 -13.66
CA LEU A 276 -7.19 11.44 -14.91
C LEU A 276 -6.10 12.15 -15.72
N ASN A 277 -5.23 11.39 -16.40
CA ASN A 277 -4.16 11.94 -17.23
C ASN A 277 -4.59 12.26 -18.67
#